data_AF-A0A961WJW6-F1
#
_entry.id   AF-A0A961WJW6-F1
#
_cell.length_a   1.000
_cell.length_b   1.000
_cell.length_c   1.000
_cell.angle_alpha   90.00
_cell.angle_beta   90.00
_cell.angle_gamma   90.00
#
_symmetry.space_group_name_H-M   'P 1'
#
loop_
_entity.id
_entity.type
_entity.pdbx_description
1 polymer ?
#
loop_
_entity_poly.entity_id
_entity_poly.type
_entity_poly.pdbx_seq_one_letter_code
_entity_poly.pdbx_strand_id
1 'polypeptide(L)'
;MSELPRLLLVMQTADGGAGRCGRKLRERGYQTDYCYPQSGQPLPVGMDGYAGAVVFGGPMSANDAEDHIRRETEWIAVPLKEDRPFLGVCLGAQML
;
A
#
# COMPACT_ATOMS: atom_id res chain seq x y z
N MET A 1 15.28 -3.17 -22.84
CA MET A 1 14.02 -3.67 -22.26
C MET A 1 13.54 -2.61 -21.29
N SER A 2 12.36 -2.00 -21.45
CA SER A 2 11.87 -1.08 -20.42
C SER A 2 11.44 -1.90 -19.21
N GLU A 3 11.87 -1.50 -18.01
CA GLU A 3 11.39 -2.12 -16.78
C GLU A 3 9.88 -1.91 -16.66
N LEU A 4 9.17 -2.93 -16.17
CA LEU A 4 7.73 -2.83 -15.93
C LEU A 4 7.48 -1.85 -14.76
N PRO A 5 6.45 -0.99 -14.86
CA PRO A 5 6.12 -0.09 -13.75
C PRO A 5 5.77 -0.89 -12.50
N ARG A 6 6.33 -0.49 -11.35
CA ARG A 6 6.15 -1.16 -10.06
C ARG A 6 5.03 -0.50 -9.26
N LEU A 7 4.22 -1.29 -8.57
CA LEU A 7 3.21 -0.81 -7.64
C LEU A 7 3.56 -1.31 -6.24
N LEU A 8 3.43 -0.43 -5.26
CA LEU A 8 3.62 -0.76 -3.85
C LEU A 8 2.28 -1.22 -3.26
N LEU A 9 2.24 -2.43 -2.72
CA LEU A 9 1.09 -2.99 -2.03
C LEU A 9 1.42 -3.08 -0.54
N VAL A 10 0.81 -2.20 0.24
CA VAL A 10 0.93 -2.18 1.71
C VAL A 10 -0.10 -3.13 2.30
N MET A 11 0.37 -4.13 3.04
CA MET A 11 -0.42 -5.22 3.59
C MET A 11 -0.40 -5.18 5.11
N GLN A 12 -1.53 -5.52 5.73
CA GLN A 12 -1.65 -5.53 7.19
C GLN A 12 -1.12 -6.82 7.83
N THR A 13 -1.20 -7.94 7.13
CA THR A 13 -0.74 -9.26 7.62
C THR A 13 0.02 -10.02 6.52
N ALA A 14 0.96 -10.88 6.92
CA ALA A 14 1.81 -11.65 6.00
C ALA A 14 1.11 -12.84 5.32
N ASP A 15 0.04 -13.34 5.94
CA ASP A 15 -0.84 -14.39 5.40
C ASP A 15 -1.90 -13.84 4.44
N GLY A 16 -2.08 -12.52 4.41
CA GLY A 16 -2.99 -11.82 3.51
C GLY A 16 -2.49 -11.81 2.06
N GLY A 17 -3.39 -12.10 1.12
CA GLY A 17 -3.12 -11.96 -0.32
C GLY A 17 -3.81 -10.75 -0.94
N ALA A 18 -3.16 -10.10 -1.90
CA ALA A 18 -3.76 -9.02 -2.70
C ALA A 18 -4.95 -9.46 -3.59
N GLY A 19 -5.29 -10.76 -3.57
CA GLY A 19 -6.47 -11.34 -4.19
C GLY A 19 -6.66 -10.96 -5.66
N ARG A 20 -7.91 -10.62 -6.03
CA ARG A 20 -8.26 -10.19 -7.39
C ARG A 20 -7.56 -8.89 -7.79
N CYS A 21 -7.28 -7.99 -6.84
CA CYS A 21 -6.58 -6.74 -7.11
C CYS A 21 -5.17 -7.04 -7.63
N GLY A 22 -4.36 -7.76 -6.84
CA GLY A 22 -3.00 -8.14 -7.24
C GLY A 22 -2.96 -8.93 -8.55
N ARG A 23 -3.90 -9.85 -8.77
CA ARG A 23 -4.02 -10.56 -10.06
C ARG A 23 -4.26 -9.60 -11.23
N LYS A 24 -5.22 -8.68 -11.10
CA LYS A 24 -5.55 -7.72 -12.17
C LYS A 24 -4.44 -6.71 -12.44
N LEU A 25 -3.67 -6.33 -11.43
CA LEU A 25 -2.48 -5.48 -11.61
C LEU A 25 -1.41 -6.20 -12.43
N ARG A 26 -1.10 -7.46 -12.10
CA ARG A 26 -0.14 -8.27 -12.88
C ARG A 26 -0.61 -8.54 -14.31
N GLU A 27 -1.90 -8.84 -14.52
CA GLU A 27 -2.49 -9.00 -15.86
C GLU A 27 -2.35 -7.73 -16.74
N ARG A 28 -2.20 -6.55 -16.12
CA ARG A 28 -1.96 -5.27 -16.81
C ARG A 28 -0.47 -4.94 -17.01
N GLY A 29 0.43 -5.83 -16.61
CA GLY A 29 1.88 -5.63 -16.78
C GLY A 29 2.57 -4.85 -15.66
N TYR A 30 1.94 -4.69 -14.49
CA TYR A 30 2.62 -4.10 -13.33
C TYR A 30 3.41 -5.15 -12.56
N GLN A 31 4.61 -4.78 -12.11
CA GLN A 31 5.28 -5.48 -11.01
C GLN A 31 4.62 -5.06 -9.69
N THR A 32 4.48 -5.99 -8.75
CA THR A 32 3.85 -5.73 -7.45
C THR A 32 4.82 -6.04 -6.34
N ASP A 33 5.20 -5.01 -5.58
CA ASP A 33 6.03 -5.15 -4.39
C ASP A 33 5.16 -5.08 -3.15
N TYR A 34 5.50 -5.88 -2.15
CA TYR A 34 4.73 -5.99 -0.92
C TYR A 34 5.50 -5.38 0.24
N CYS A 35 4.83 -4.56 1.04
CA CYS A 35 5.34 -4.00 2.27
C CYS A 35 4.43 -4.42 3.43
N TYR A 36 5.03 -4.87 4.53
CA TYR A 36 4.33 -5.33 5.74
C TYR A 36 4.79 -4.48 6.95
N PRO A 37 4.24 -3.27 7.15
CA PRO A 37 4.70 -2.36 8.19
C PRO A 37 4.58 -2.93 9.60
N GLN A 38 3.51 -3.69 9.86
CA GLN A 38 3.30 -4.37 11.14
C GLN A 38 4.35 -5.45 11.45
N SER A 39 5.02 -5.97 10.41
CA SER A 39 6.16 -6.89 10.55
C SER A 39 7.51 -6.14 10.66
N GLY A 40 7.48 -4.84 10.90
CA GLY A 40 8.67 -3.99 11.07
C GLY A 40 9.31 -3.51 9.76
N GLN A 41 8.71 -3.79 8.60
CA GLN A 41 9.24 -3.28 7.33
C GLN A 41 9.00 -1.77 7.23
N PRO A 42 10.00 -0.97 6.84
CA PRO A 42 9.82 0.46 6.71
C PRO A 42 8.96 0.78 5.49
N LEU A 43 7.98 1.68 5.68
CA LEU A 43 7.34 2.36 4.56
C LEU A 43 8.36 3.27 3.86
N PRO A 44 8.34 3.37 2.52
CA PRO A 44 9.31 4.19 1.80
C PRO A 44 9.07 5.68 2.06
N VAL A 45 10.13 6.48 2.02
CA VAL A 45 10.07 7.93 2.28
C VAL A 45 9.45 8.73 1.13
N GLY A 46 9.34 8.12 -0.05
CA GLY A 46 8.80 8.70 -1.28
C GLY A 46 8.35 7.62 -2.24
N MET A 47 7.83 7.99 -3.41
CA MET A 47 7.32 7.05 -4.41
C MET A 47 8.27 6.83 -5.59
N ASP A 48 9.55 7.19 -5.46
CA ASP A 48 10.55 6.95 -6.50
C ASP A 48 10.63 5.48 -6.90
N GLY A 49 10.49 5.22 -8.20
CA GLY A 49 10.46 3.87 -8.76
C GLY A 49 9.10 3.17 -8.67
N TYR A 50 8.08 3.78 -8.06
CA TYR A 50 6.72 3.27 -8.00
C TYR A 50 5.76 4.11 -8.86
N ALA A 51 4.91 3.42 -9.62
CA ALA A 51 3.84 4.02 -10.40
C ALA A 51 2.58 4.34 -9.56
N GLY A 52 2.55 3.92 -8.29
CA GLY A 52 1.43 4.12 -7.39
C GLY A 52 1.46 3.17 -6.19
N ALA A 53 0.51 3.34 -5.28
CA ALA A 53 0.36 2.55 -4.06
C ALA A 53 -1.06 2.01 -3.86
N VAL A 54 -1.16 0.86 -3.22
CA VAL A 54 -2.41 0.27 -2.73
C VAL A 54 -2.24 -0.06 -1.25
N VAL A 55 -3.14 0.41 -0.39
CA VAL A 55 -3.17 0.05 1.03
C VAL A 55 -4.36 -0.86 1.29
N PHE A 56 -4.08 -2.09 1.74
CA PHE A 56 -5.10 -3.11 1.95
C PHE A 56 -5.73 -3.06 3.34
N GLY A 57 -6.82 -3.80 3.46
CA GLY A 57 -7.59 -3.96 4.69
C GLY A 57 -6.90 -4.84 5.73
N GLY A 58 -7.32 -4.68 6.98
CA GLY A 58 -7.04 -5.57 8.10
C GLY A 58 -8.18 -5.50 9.12
N PRO A 59 -8.15 -6.32 10.18
CA PRO A 59 -9.21 -6.35 11.21
C PRO A 59 -9.30 -5.10 12.09
N MET A 60 -8.33 -4.18 11.98
CA MET A 60 -8.29 -2.92 12.72
C MET A 60 -9.28 -1.89 12.15
N SER A 61 -9.54 -0.86 12.94
CA SER A 61 -10.24 0.38 12.58
C SER A 61 -9.24 1.52 12.40
N ALA A 62 -9.53 2.46 11.49
CA ALA A 62 -8.70 3.66 11.36
C ALA A 62 -8.73 4.59 12.61
N ASN A 63 -9.67 4.35 13.53
CA ASN A 63 -9.78 5.10 14.79
C ASN A 63 -9.09 4.41 15.97
N ASP A 64 -8.47 3.25 15.74
CA ASP A 64 -7.71 2.54 16.75
C ASP A 64 -6.48 3.38 17.15
N ALA A 65 -6.08 3.30 18.42
CA ALA A 65 -5.05 4.18 19.00
C ALA A 65 -3.62 3.67 18.78
N GLU A 66 -3.49 2.55 18.08
CA GLU A 66 -2.23 1.87 17.82
C GLU A 66 -1.32 2.70 16.90
N ASP A 67 -0.05 2.83 17.30
CA ASP A 67 0.94 3.66 16.59
C ASP A 67 1.10 3.29 15.10
N HIS A 68 0.90 2.02 14.74
CA HIS A 68 1.01 1.58 13.35
C HIS A 68 -0.11 2.13 12.46
N ILE A 69 -1.34 2.25 12.98
CA ILE A 69 -2.47 2.85 12.25
C ILE A 69 -2.19 4.31 11.97
N ARG A 70 -1.72 5.05 12.98
CA ARG A 70 -1.31 6.45 12.82
C ARG A 70 -0.18 6.59 11.81
N ARG A 71 0.87 5.77 11.90
CA ARG A 71 2.02 5.81 11.00
C ARG A 71 1.64 5.51 9.55
N GLU A 72 0.80 4.52 9.32
CA GLU A 72 0.32 4.17 7.97
C GLU A 72 -0.58 5.29 7.42
N THR A 73 -1.48 5.84 8.24
CA THR A 73 -2.33 6.98 7.87
C THR A 73 -1.49 8.20 7.49
N GLU A 74 -0.49 8.56 8.29
CA GLU A 74 0.44 9.66 7.99
C GLU A 74 1.22 9.41 6.69
N TRP A 75 1.60 8.14 6.43
CA TRP A 75 2.32 7.78 5.22
C TRP A 75 1.48 7.90 3.94
N ILE A 76 0.15 7.75 3.99
CA ILE A 76 -0.73 7.96 2.83
C ILE A 76 -0.53 9.36 2.23
N ALA A 77 -0.13 10.35 3.03
CA ALA A 77 0.21 11.68 2.53
C ALA A 77 1.39 11.69 1.54
N VAL A 78 2.28 10.70 1.55
CA VAL A 78 3.44 10.60 0.65
C VAL A 78 3.00 10.44 -0.82
N PRO A 79 2.30 9.36 -1.24
CA PRO A 79 1.83 9.25 -2.62
C PRO A 79 0.89 10.39 -3.02
N LEU A 80 0.06 10.90 -2.11
CA LEU A 80 -0.85 12.01 -2.42
C LEU A 80 -0.10 13.33 -2.70
N LYS A 81 0.93 13.66 -1.91
CA LYS A 81 1.76 14.87 -2.12
C LYS A 81 2.59 14.79 -3.40
N GLU A 82 2.99 13.60 -3.81
CA GLU A 82 3.76 13.35 -5.04
C GLU A 82 2.88 13.12 -6.28
N ASP A 83 1.56 13.35 -6.19
CA ASP A 83 0.59 13.13 -7.27
C ASP A 83 0.66 11.73 -7.88
N ARG A 84 0.88 10.72 -7.02
CA ARG A 84 0.92 9.31 -7.42
C ARG A 84 -0.46 8.67 -7.23
N PRO A 85 -0.90 7.82 -8.17
CA PRO A 85 -2.10 7.02 -7.99
C PRO A 85 -2.10 6.24 -6.67
N PHE A 86 -3.19 6.38 -5.91
CA PHE A 86 -3.39 5.72 -4.63
C PHE A 86 -4.74 5.01 -4.60
N LEU A 87 -4.79 3.80 -4.04
CA LEU A 87 -6.01 3.04 -3.80
C LEU A 87 -6.06 2.50 -2.37
N GLY A 88 -7.02 2.96 -1.58
CA GLY A 88 -7.36 2.37 -0.29
C GLY A 88 -8.40 1.25 -0.42
N VAL A 89 -8.21 0.14 0.30
CA VAL A 89 -9.18 -0.97 0.36
C VAL A 89 -9.55 -1.26 1.82
N CYS A 90 -10.84 -1.22 2.16
CA CYS A 90 -11.33 -1.46 3.53
C CYS A 90 -10.66 -0.51 4.53
N LEU A 91 -9.80 -1.00 5.45
CA LEU A 91 -9.01 -0.15 6.35
C LEU A 91 -8.22 0.92 5.59
N GLY A 92 -7.56 0.56 4.48
CA GLY A 92 -6.84 1.54 3.67
C GLY A 92 -7.73 2.64 3.08
N ALA A 93 -9.03 2.39 2.94
CA ALA A 93 -10.00 3.41 2.52
C ALA A 93 -10.53 4.23 3.70
N GLN A 94 -10.50 3.70 4.93
CA GLN A 94 -10.84 4.45 6.14
C GLN A 94 -9.74 5.43 6.54
N MET A 95 -8.47 5.08 6.25
CA MET A 95 -7.29 5.92 6.53
C MET A 95 -7.06 7.03 5.49
N LEU A 96 -7.70 6.94 4.32
CA LEU A 96 -7.62 7.94 3.25
C LEU A 96 -8.56 9.11 3.51
#